data_AF-A0A9R1X474-F1
#
_entry.id   AF-A0A9R1X474-F1
#
_cell.length_a   1.000
_cell.length_b   1.000
_cell.length_c   1.000
_cell.angle_alpha   90.00
_cell.angle_beta   90.00
_cell.angle_gamma   90.00
#
_symmetry.space_group_name_H-M   'P 1'
#
loop_
_entity.id
_entity.type
_entity.pdbx_description
1 polymer ?
#
loop_
_entity_poly.entity_id
_entity_poly.type
_entity_poly.pdbx_seq_one_letter_code
_entity_poly.pdbx_strand_id
1 'polypeptide(L)'
;MGHLCICDIVSVNLFVLAYRHESYSNATIAKHGITCGKGAGKAMKASKKRLPVEFNFVARRVICNNESSFTYECGYILRKSCSLQHKEGRLVPKEEKFPLRHKLTMLFDIDVENENVCKVIDSYMERSWRNFRAELHKYFK
;
A
#
# COMPACT_ATOMS: atom_id res chain seq x y z
N MET A 1 -14.84 23.85 31.37
CA MET A 1 -15.07 22.45 31.78
C MET A 1 -15.99 21.80 30.76
N GLY A 2 -15.67 20.59 30.29
CA GLY A 2 -16.43 19.86 29.26
C GLY A 2 -15.54 19.22 28.20
N HIS A 3 -14.53 18.45 28.63
CA HIS A 3 -14.49 16.98 28.49
C HIS A 3 -14.12 16.51 27.08
N LEU A 4 -12.81 16.32 26.87
CA LEU A 4 -12.28 15.39 25.87
C LEU A 4 -12.92 14.02 26.11
N CYS A 5 -13.54 13.44 25.09
CA CYS A 5 -14.00 12.06 25.10
C CYS A 5 -12.90 11.18 24.50
N ILE A 6 -12.27 10.37 25.36
CA ILE A 6 -11.16 9.44 25.07
C ILE A 6 -11.72 8.05 24.69
N CYS A 7 -12.83 8.00 23.96
CA CYS A 7 -13.47 6.75 23.56
C CYS A 7 -13.51 6.70 22.04
N ASP A 8 -12.61 5.90 21.45
CA ASP A 8 -12.73 5.20 20.14
C ASP A 8 -11.37 4.77 19.55
N ILE A 9 -10.26 4.95 20.29
CA ILE A 9 -8.92 4.53 19.86
C ILE A 9 -8.69 3.00 19.93
N VAL A 10 -9.59 2.23 20.56
CA VAL A 10 -9.31 0.81 20.87
C VAL A 10 -9.92 -0.19 19.88
N SER A 11 -10.95 0.15 19.10
CA SER A 11 -11.65 -0.85 18.27
C SER A 11 -10.99 -1.20 16.92
N VAL A 12 -10.02 -0.42 16.44
CA VAL A 12 -9.38 -0.70 15.13
C VAL A 12 -8.22 -1.71 15.26
N ASN A 13 -7.64 -1.88 16.46
CA ASN A 13 -6.50 -2.77 16.67
C ASN A 13 -6.87 -4.26 16.71
N LEU A 14 -8.15 -4.61 16.91
CA LEU A 14 -8.56 -6.01 16.96
C LEU A 14 -8.90 -6.60 15.58
N PHE A 15 -9.25 -5.76 14.60
CA PHE A 15 -9.62 -6.25 13.26
C PHE A 15 -8.44 -6.76 12.43
N VAL A 16 -7.20 -6.36 12.78
CA VAL A 16 -5.98 -6.78 12.08
C VAL A 16 -5.53 -8.19 12.47
N LEU A 17 -6.03 -8.77 13.57
CA LEU A 17 -5.61 -10.09 14.06
C LEU A 17 -6.44 -11.26 13.50
N ALA A 18 -7.54 -11.02 12.80
CA ALA A 18 -8.42 -12.07 12.28
C ALA A 18 -8.02 -12.65 10.90
N TYR A 19 -6.87 -12.27 10.34
CA TYR A 19 -6.37 -12.83 9.06
C TYR A 19 -5.58 -14.14 9.24
N ARG A 20 -6.02 -15.00 10.17
CA ARG A 20 -5.42 -16.32 10.40
C ARG A 20 -6.47 -17.40 10.10
N HIS A 21 -6.05 -18.39 9.30
CA HIS A 21 -6.76 -19.63 8.95
C HIS A 21 -7.88 -19.45 7.91
N GLU A 22 -8.14 -20.35 6.96
CA GLU A 22 -7.95 -21.81 6.92
C GLU A 22 -7.93 -22.27 5.45
N SER A 23 -7.06 -23.24 5.13
CA SER A 23 -6.91 -23.81 3.79
C SER A 23 -7.88 -24.99 3.62
N TYR A 24 -8.72 -24.96 2.58
CA TYR A 24 -9.36 -26.16 2.03
C TYR A 24 -9.12 -26.25 0.52
N SER A 25 -8.83 -27.46 0.06
CA SER A 25 -8.05 -27.79 -1.13
C SER A 25 -8.88 -28.11 -2.37
N ASN A 26 -8.14 -28.20 -3.50
CA ASN A 26 -8.42 -28.89 -4.76
C ASN A 26 -9.07 -28.09 -5.90
N ALA A 27 -8.23 -27.38 -6.66
CA ALA A 27 -8.28 -27.39 -8.14
C ALA A 27 -6.98 -26.75 -8.69
N THR A 28 -6.25 -27.50 -9.52
CA THR A 28 -5.00 -27.13 -10.22
C THR A 28 -5.28 -26.10 -11.32
N ILE A 29 -5.44 -24.85 -10.91
CA ILE A 29 -5.22 -23.66 -11.73
C ILE A 29 -4.18 -22.89 -10.94
N ALA A 30 -3.07 -22.46 -11.56
CA ALA A 30 -2.08 -21.61 -10.92
C ALA A 30 -2.72 -20.26 -10.56
N LYS A 31 -3.51 -20.24 -9.49
CA LYS A 31 -4.03 -19.05 -8.85
C LYS A 31 -2.82 -18.41 -8.22
N HIS A 32 -2.21 -17.44 -8.91
CA HIS A 32 -1.31 -16.52 -8.26
C HIS A 32 -2.09 -15.90 -7.10
N GLY A 33 -1.82 -16.36 -5.88
CA GLY A 33 -2.42 -15.80 -4.68
C GLY A 33 -2.14 -14.29 -4.66
N ILE A 34 -3.01 -13.53 -4.00
CA ILE A 34 -2.78 -12.09 -3.77
C ILE A 34 -1.39 -11.97 -3.15
N THR A 35 -0.41 -11.47 -3.91
CA THR A 35 0.95 -11.31 -3.43
C THR A 35 0.93 -10.22 -2.36
N CYS A 36 1.02 -10.63 -1.10
CA CYS A 36 0.97 -9.75 0.06
C CYS A 36 2.27 -8.94 0.19
N GLY A 37 2.55 -8.00 -0.73
CA GLY A 37 3.60 -6.96 -0.68
C GLY A 37 4.71 -7.17 0.36
N LYS A 38 5.48 -8.25 0.17
CA LYS A 38 6.70 -8.55 0.94
C LYS A 38 7.84 -8.93 0.01
N GLY A 39 7.57 -8.98 -1.30
CA GLY A 39 8.54 -9.39 -2.31
C GLY A 39 9.67 -8.39 -2.40
N ALA A 40 9.36 -7.09 -2.37
CA ALA A 40 10.37 -6.05 -2.42
C ALA A 40 11.24 -6.05 -1.16
N GLY A 41 10.64 -6.23 0.02
CA GLY A 41 11.38 -6.36 1.27
C GLY A 41 12.34 -7.55 1.29
N LYS A 42 11.94 -8.70 0.74
CA LYS A 42 12.83 -9.87 0.59
C LYS A 42 13.95 -9.61 -0.43
N ALA A 43 13.63 -9.02 -1.57
CA ALA A 43 14.60 -8.71 -2.63
C ALA A 43 15.63 -7.63 -2.18
N MET A 44 15.17 -6.60 -1.47
CA MET A 44 16.04 -5.59 -0.84
C MET A 44 16.97 -6.24 0.18
N LYS A 45 16.44 -7.10 1.07
CA LYS A 45 17.27 -7.83 2.05
C LYS A 45 18.29 -8.76 1.41
N ALA A 46 17.92 -9.46 0.33
CA ALA A 46 18.81 -10.36 -0.39
C ALA A 46 19.94 -9.61 -1.11
N SER A 47 19.63 -8.49 -1.75
CA SER A 47 20.62 -7.64 -2.44
C SER A 47 21.40 -6.72 -1.49
N LYS A 48 20.94 -6.56 -0.23
CA LYS A 48 21.43 -5.61 0.76
C LYS A 48 21.43 -4.15 0.27
N LYS A 49 20.66 -3.84 -0.78
CA LYS A 49 20.56 -2.53 -1.40
C LYS A 49 19.08 -2.23 -1.69
N ARG A 50 18.74 -0.94 -1.67
CA ARG A 50 17.42 -0.49 -2.13
C ARG A 50 17.22 -0.88 -3.58
N LEU A 51 15.98 -1.23 -3.93
CA LEU A 51 15.65 -1.66 -5.28
C LEU A 51 15.59 -0.44 -6.20
N PRO A 52 16.33 -0.41 -7.33
CA PRO A 52 16.27 0.70 -8.26
C PRO A 52 14.89 0.77 -8.92
N VAL A 53 14.40 2.00 -9.10
CA VAL A 53 13.12 2.27 -9.76
C VAL A 53 13.31 3.41 -10.75
N GLU A 54 12.89 3.17 -11.98
CA GLU A 54 12.92 4.16 -13.05
C GLU A 54 11.51 4.65 -13.36
N PHE A 55 11.36 5.96 -13.57
CA PHE A 55 10.07 6.61 -13.73
C PHE A 55 9.91 7.23 -15.12
N ASN A 56 8.77 6.97 -15.75
CA ASN A 56 8.24 7.81 -16.82
C ASN A 56 7.39 8.92 -16.22
N PHE A 57 7.90 10.14 -16.19
CA PHE A 57 7.14 11.27 -15.66
C PHE A 57 6.00 11.71 -16.59
N VAL A 58 6.15 11.51 -17.91
CA VAL A 58 5.11 11.85 -18.90
C VAL A 58 3.91 10.89 -18.76
N ALA A 59 4.17 9.60 -18.74
CA ALA A 59 3.13 8.57 -18.59
C ALA A 59 2.68 8.36 -17.13
N ARG A 60 3.35 9.02 -16.17
CA ARG A 60 3.20 8.84 -14.72
C ARG A 60 3.25 7.38 -14.27
N ARG A 61 4.27 6.65 -14.74
CA ARG A 61 4.42 5.21 -14.50
C ARG A 61 5.85 4.84 -14.17
N VAL A 62 6.03 3.68 -13.54
CA VAL A 62 7.34 3.04 -13.38
C VAL A 62 7.66 2.22 -14.64
N ILE A 63 8.90 2.26 -15.14
CA ILE A 63 9.35 1.54 -16.36
C ILE A 63 10.47 0.53 -16.06
N CYS A 64 10.52 -0.03 -14.85
CA CYS A 64 11.55 -1.02 -14.51
C CYS A 64 10.97 -2.43 -14.37
N ASN A 65 11.85 -3.43 -14.40
CA ASN A 65 11.48 -4.83 -14.13
C ASN A 65 10.84 -5.03 -12.75
N ASN A 66 11.05 -4.08 -11.84
CA ASN A 66 10.51 -4.10 -10.48
C ASN A 66 9.15 -3.39 -10.36
N GLU A 67 8.52 -2.98 -11.47
CA GLU A 67 7.23 -2.27 -11.49
C GLU A 67 6.12 -3.01 -10.74
N SER A 68 6.05 -4.33 -10.92
CA SER A 68 5.09 -5.18 -10.22
C SER A 68 5.31 -5.15 -8.71
N SER A 69 6.56 -5.30 -8.27
CA SER A 69 6.93 -5.22 -6.84
C SER A 69 6.61 -3.85 -6.25
N PHE A 70 6.91 -2.79 -6.99
CA PHE A 70 6.56 -1.43 -6.59
C PHE A 70 5.05 -1.25 -6.39
N THR A 71 4.25 -1.74 -7.34
CA THR A 71 2.78 -1.70 -7.28
C THR A 71 2.23 -2.47 -6.09
N TYR A 72 2.75 -3.67 -5.85
CA TYR A 72 2.30 -4.51 -4.73
C TYR A 72 2.63 -3.91 -3.37
N GLU A 73 3.83 -3.32 -3.23
CA GLU A 73 4.21 -2.63 -1.99
C GLU A 73 3.38 -1.38 -1.74
N CYS A 74 3.07 -0.58 -2.77
CA CYS A 74 2.16 0.55 -2.63
C CYS A 74 0.81 0.10 -2.04
N GLY A 75 0.21 -0.93 -2.64
CA GLY A 75 -1.05 -1.49 -2.14
C GLY A 75 -0.93 -2.09 -0.73
N TYR A 76 0.20 -2.71 -0.40
CA TYR A 76 0.43 -3.27 0.93
C TYR A 76 0.57 -2.20 2.01
N ILE A 77 1.39 -1.18 1.76
CA ILE A 77 1.58 -0.04 2.66
C ILE A 77 0.24 0.65 2.91
N LEU A 78 -0.53 0.87 1.84
CA LEU A 78 -1.84 1.50 1.91
C LEU A 78 -2.82 0.70 2.78
N ARG A 79 -2.98 -0.61 2.51
CA ARG A 79 -3.88 -1.49 3.28
C ARG A 79 -3.49 -1.60 4.75
N LYS A 80 -2.20 -1.57 5.06
CA LYS A 80 -1.70 -1.70 6.42
C LYS A 80 -1.76 -0.40 7.23
N SER A 81 -1.60 0.74 6.55
CA SER A 81 -1.32 2.01 7.23
C SER A 81 -2.43 3.03 7.11
N CYS A 82 -3.34 2.89 6.15
CA CYS A 82 -4.30 3.95 5.86
C CYS A 82 -5.71 3.62 6.35
N SER A 83 -6.29 4.57 7.08
CA SER A 83 -7.69 4.55 7.47
C SER A 83 -8.53 4.98 6.26
N LEU A 84 -9.51 4.17 5.86
CA LEU A 84 -10.41 4.48 4.74
C LEU A 84 -11.48 5.54 5.07
N GLN A 85 -11.14 6.49 5.96
CA GLN A 85 -12.03 7.57 6.40
C GLN A 85 -12.35 8.52 5.25
N HIS A 86 -11.41 8.69 4.32
CA HIS A 86 -11.59 9.54 3.15
C HIS A 86 -12.37 8.82 2.05
N LYS A 87 -13.28 9.55 1.37
CA LYS A 87 -14.04 8.99 0.26
C LYS A 87 -13.13 8.54 -0.89
N GLU A 88 -12.09 9.34 -1.15
CA GLU A 88 -11.16 9.16 -2.26
C GLU A 88 -9.71 9.37 -1.80
N GLY A 89 -8.78 8.60 -2.36
CA GLY A 89 -7.34 8.76 -2.08
C GLY A 89 -6.77 10.14 -2.43
N ARG A 90 -7.44 10.88 -3.34
CA ARG A 90 -7.07 12.26 -3.70
C ARG A 90 -7.29 13.25 -2.57
N LEU A 91 -8.36 13.05 -1.80
CA LEU A 91 -8.77 13.90 -0.69
C LEU A 91 -7.92 13.68 0.55
N VAL A 92 -7.15 12.59 0.60
CA VAL A 92 -6.22 12.33 1.69
C VAL A 92 -5.20 13.48 1.74
N PRO A 93 -5.09 14.16 2.89
CA PRO A 93 -4.21 15.31 3.05
C PRO A 93 -2.73 14.91 2.90
N LYS A 94 -1.87 15.88 2.58
CA LYS A 94 -0.45 15.62 2.26
C LYS A 94 0.29 15.01 3.45
N GLU A 95 -0.11 15.39 4.65
CA GLU A 95 0.43 14.97 5.94
C GLU A 95 0.21 13.47 6.17
N GLU A 96 -0.93 12.94 5.73
CA GLU A 96 -1.24 11.51 5.79
C GLU A 96 -0.54 10.72 4.66
N LYS A 97 -0.33 11.35 3.48
CA LYS A 97 0.39 10.72 2.36
C LYS A 97 1.90 10.63 2.62
N PHE A 98 2.48 11.62 3.27
CA PHE A 98 3.91 11.71 3.55
C PHE A 98 4.49 10.44 4.20
N PRO A 99 3.95 9.91 5.31
CA PRO A 99 4.48 8.69 5.93
C PRO A 99 4.32 7.45 5.04
N LEU A 100 3.34 7.43 4.12
CA LEU A 100 3.16 6.33 3.15
C LEU A 100 4.27 6.36 2.11
N ARG A 101 4.61 7.54 1.59
CA ARG A 101 5.72 7.74 0.65
C ARG A 101 7.06 7.40 1.29
N HIS A 102 7.28 7.83 2.53
CA HIS A 102 8.52 7.54 3.25
C HIS A 102 8.71 6.04 3.53
N LYS A 103 7.64 5.25 3.67
CA LYS A 103 7.78 3.78 3.79
C LYS A 103 8.33 3.14 2.51
N LEU A 104 8.09 3.74 1.34
CA LEU A 104 8.63 3.23 0.08
C LEU A 104 10.14 3.48 -0.05
N THR A 105 10.68 4.58 0.50
CA THR A 105 12.13 4.88 0.47
C THR A 105 12.96 3.89 1.28
N MET A 106 12.33 3.16 2.21
CA MET A 106 12.98 2.07 2.93
C MET A 106 13.27 0.85 2.03
N LEU A 107 12.52 0.69 0.94
CA LEU A 107 12.56 -0.49 0.08
C LEU A 107 13.14 -0.20 -1.30
N PHE A 108 12.82 0.98 -1.84
CA PHE A 108 13.17 1.41 -3.18
C PHE A 108 14.08 2.63 -3.14
N ASP A 109 14.94 2.74 -4.15
CA ASP A 109 15.80 3.89 -4.33
C ASP A 109 15.02 4.97 -5.07
N ILE A 110 14.30 5.77 -4.30
CA ILE A 110 13.38 6.80 -4.81
C ILE A 110 13.57 8.09 -4.02
N ASP A 111 13.49 9.21 -4.73
CA ASP A 111 13.54 10.53 -4.15
C ASP A 111 12.13 11.09 -3.94
N VAL A 112 11.70 11.16 -2.68
CA VAL A 112 10.38 11.67 -2.29
C VAL A 112 10.35 13.19 -2.11
N GLU A 113 11.49 13.88 -2.25
CA GLU A 113 11.53 15.33 -2.32
C GLU A 113 11.17 15.82 -3.74
N ASN A 114 11.41 14.98 -4.74
CA ASN A 114 11.03 15.25 -6.12
C ASN A 114 9.50 15.19 -6.32
N GLU A 115 8.91 16.33 -6.70
CA GLU A 115 7.47 16.46 -6.89
C GLU A 115 6.94 15.54 -8.00
N ASN A 116 7.72 15.29 -9.06
CA ASN A 116 7.30 14.40 -10.15
C ASN A 116 7.24 12.95 -9.69
N VAL A 117 8.21 12.51 -8.88
CA VAL A 117 8.20 11.17 -8.27
C VAL A 117 6.99 11.04 -7.34
N CYS A 118 6.71 12.06 -6.51
CA CYS A 118 5.52 12.10 -5.66
C CYS A 118 4.23 11.95 -6.46
N LYS A 119 4.09 12.64 -7.60
CA LYS A 119 2.92 12.52 -8.49
C LYS A 119 2.76 11.10 -9.04
N VAL A 120 3.86 10.41 -9.35
CA VAL A 120 3.80 8.99 -9.77
C VAL A 120 3.36 8.10 -8.62
N ILE A 121 3.98 8.23 -7.44
CA ILE A 121 3.62 7.43 -6.25
C ILE A 121 2.15 7.62 -5.91
N ASP A 122 1.66 8.86 -5.88
CA ASP A 122 0.26 9.16 -5.58
C ASP A 122 -0.69 8.52 -6.58
N SER A 123 -0.36 8.50 -7.87
CA SER A 123 -1.16 7.81 -8.90
C SER A 123 -1.30 6.31 -8.62
N TYR A 124 -0.21 5.64 -8.21
CA TYR A 124 -0.23 4.24 -7.82
C TYR A 124 -1.04 4.02 -6.53
N MET A 125 -0.84 4.86 -5.52
CA MET A 125 -1.59 4.80 -4.25
C MET A 125 -3.09 5.02 -4.46
N GLU A 126 -3.50 5.97 -5.32
CA GLU A 126 -4.89 6.22 -5.70
C GLU A 126 -5.52 5.03 -6.42
N ARG A 127 -4.77 4.37 -7.31
CA ARG A 127 -5.23 3.14 -7.96
C ARG A 127 -5.40 2.02 -6.95
N SER A 128 -4.42 1.82 -6.07
CA SER A 128 -4.51 0.83 -4.99
C SER A 128 -5.68 1.13 -4.03
N TRP A 129 -5.97 2.40 -3.76
CA TRP A 129 -7.10 2.82 -2.93
C TRP A 129 -8.44 2.41 -3.51
N ARG A 130 -8.68 2.75 -4.78
CA ARG A 130 -9.92 2.40 -5.48
C ARG A 130 -10.13 0.89 -5.49
N ASN A 131 -9.07 0.13 -5.78
CA ASN A 131 -9.12 -1.32 -5.76
C ASN A 131 -9.41 -1.86 -4.35
N PHE A 132 -8.74 -1.34 -3.31
CA PHE A 132 -8.96 -1.80 -1.94
C PHE A 132 -10.39 -1.53 -1.47
N ARG A 133 -10.89 -0.32 -1.71
CA ARG A 133 -12.26 0.07 -1.35
C ARG A 133 -13.31 -0.72 -2.14
N ALA A 134 -13.04 -0.99 -3.42
CA ALA A 134 -13.88 -1.85 -4.23
C ALA A 134 -13.93 -3.27 -3.65
N GLU A 135 -12.84 -3.83 -3.14
CA GLU A 135 -12.82 -5.19 -2.57
C GLU A 135 -13.55 -5.31 -1.22
N LEU A 136 -13.81 -4.19 -0.51
CA LEU A 136 -14.44 -4.22 0.82
C LEU A 136 -15.87 -4.77 0.81
N HIS A 137 -16.64 -4.61 -0.28
CA HIS A 137 -18.01 -5.13 -0.35
C HIS A 137 -18.08 -6.65 -0.16
N LYS A 138 -16.97 -7.36 -0.40
CA LYS A 138 -16.90 -8.82 -0.22
C LYS A 138 -16.94 -9.24 1.25
N TYR A 139 -16.62 -8.33 2.16
CA TYR A 139 -16.38 -8.63 3.57
C TYR A 139 -17.46 -8.09 4.51
N PHE A 140 -18.22 -7.08 4.09
CA PHE A 140 -19.39 -6.59 4.83
C PHE A 140 -20.65 -7.21 4.21
N LYS A 141 -21.18 -8.25 4.87
CA LYS A 141 -22.48 -8.86 4.57
C LYS A 141 -23.57 -8.24 5.42
#